data_AF-A0A3B9WU68-F1
#
_entry.id   AF-A0A3B9WU68-F1
#
_cell.length_a   1.000
_cell.length_b   1.000
_cell.length_c   1.000
_cell.angle_alpha   90.00
_cell.angle_beta   90.00
_cell.angle_gamma   90.00
#
_symmetry.space_group_name_H-M   'P 1'
#
loop_
_entity.id
_entity.type
_entity.pdbx_description
1 polymer ?
#
loop_
_entity_poly.entity_id
_entity_poly.type
_entity_poly.pdbx_seq_one_letter_code
_entity_poly.pdbx_strand_id
1 'polypeptide(L)'
;AALPLDRETSLTVTGSEGYSCVVNITSGRADVSDATCPDRLCVHQKRISREGETIVCLPARIVIEIKGTEAGTGLYDGISR
;
A
#
# COMPACT_ATOMS: atom_id res chain seq x y z
N ALA A 1 8.45 0.84 -3.90
CA ALA A 1 9.45 0.71 -2.82
C ALA A 1 9.01 -0.41 -1.89
N ALA A 2 9.94 -1.09 -1.20
CA ALA A 2 9.62 -2.10 -0.19
C ALA A 2 10.11 -1.60 1.18
N LEU A 3 9.31 -1.80 2.22
CA LEU A 3 9.60 -1.35 3.58
C LEU A 3 9.48 -2.52 4.56
N PRO A 4 10.37 -2.60 5.57
CA PRO A 4 10.25 -3.60 6.62
C PRO A 4 9.00 -3.36 7.48
N LEU A 5 8.23 -4.42 7.76
CA LEU A 5 7.11 -4.35 8.70
C LEU A 5 7.56 -4.31 10.17
N ASP A 6 8.80 -4.68 10.48
CA ASP A 6 9.34 -4.69 11.85
C ASP A 6 9.68 -3.30 12.40
N ARG A 7 9.63 -2.26 11.56
CA ARG A 7 9.95 -0.88 11.97
C ARG A 7 8.74 0.02 11.84
N GLU A 8 8.52 0.82 12.87
CA GLU A 8 7.49 1.84 12.82
C GLU A 8 7.93 2.97 11.89
N THR A 9 7.09 3.28 10.91
CA THR A 9 7.37 4.35 9.96
C THR A 9 6.08 4.86 9.35
N SER A 10 6.13 6.12 8.91
CA SER A 10 5.05 6.78 8.20
C SER A 10 5.61 7.32 6.90
N LEU A 11 4.98 6.98 5.77
CA LEU A 11 5.35 7.51 4.47
C LEU A 11 4.16 8.13 3.77
N THR A 12 4.41 9.19 3.02
CA THR A 12 3.44 9.73 2.06
C THR A 12 3.78 9.18 0.69
N VAL A 13 2.83 8.46 0.09
CA VAL A 13 2.91 7.96 -1.28
C VAL A 13 2.08 8.88 -2.16
N THR A 14 2.74 9.55 -3.10
CA THR A 14 2.04 10.32 -4.14
C THR A 14 1.82 9.42 -5.35
N GLY A 15 0.57 9.34 -5.80
CA GLY A 15 0.12 8.53 -6.92
C GLY A 15 -0.20 9.38 -8.13
N SER A 16 -1.16 8.90 -8.92
CA SER A 16 -1.67 9.57 -10.11
C SER A 16 -2.58 10.76 -9.78
N GLU A 17 -2.71 11.68 -10.74
CA GLU A 17 -3.60 12.85 -10.67
C GLU A 17 -3.37 13.79 -9.47
N GLY A 18 -2.17 13.74 -8.88
CA GLY A 18 -1.82 14.56 -7.72
C GLY A 18 -2.42 14.05 -6.40
N TYR A 19 -3.10 12.91 -6.40
CA TYR A 19 -3.58 12.28 -5.18
C TYR A 19 -2.45 11.56 -4.44
N SER A 20 -2.56 11.51 -3.12
CA SER A 20 -1.58 10.90 -2.23
C SER A 20 -2.26 10.18 -1.07
N CYS A 21 -1.56 9.21 -0.51
CA CYS A 21 -1.98 8.44 0.67
C CYS A 21 -0.85 8.44 1.69
N VAL A 22 -1.19 8.57 2.97
CA VAL A 22 -0.26 8.42 4.08
C VAL A 22 -0.37 6.99 4.60
N VAL A 23 0.68 6.21 4.41
CA VAL A 23 0.79 4.82 4.87
C VAL A 23 1.56 4.80 6.18
N ASN A 24 1.01 4.13 7.19
CA ASN A 24 1.69 3.88 8.46
C ASN A 24 2.00 2.40 8.62
N ILE A 25 3.15 2.12 9.19
CA ILE A 25 3.55 0.81 9.67
C ILE A 25 3.66 0.91 11.18
N THR A 26 2.88 0.12 11.90
CA THR A 26 2.85 0.12 13.37
C THR A 26 2.56 -1.29 13.88
N SER A 27 3.35 -1.75 14.85
CA SER A 27 3.20 -3.09 15.45
C SER A 27 3.14 -4.25 14.42
N GLY A 28 3.96 -4.20 13.37
CA GLY A 28 3.97 -5.24 12.35
C GLY A 28 2.76 -5.25 11.41
N ARG A 29 2.06 -4.11 11.29
CA ARG A 29 0.87 -3.95 10.43
C ARG A 29 0.99 -2.68 9.62
N ALA A 30 0.46 -2.69 8.41
CA ALA A 30 0.36 -1.52 7.55
C ALA A 30 -1.10 -1.05 7.43
N ASP A 31 -1.33 0.25 7.43
CA ASP A 31 -2.62 0.88 7.17
C ASP A 31 -2.43 2.23 6.47
N VAL A 32 -3.54 2.81 6.00
CA VAL A 32 -3.58 4.16 5.43
C VAL A 32 -4.33 5.06 6.40
N SER A 33 -3.65 6.06 6.98
CA SER A 33 -4.30 6.98 7.93
C SER A 33 -4.95 8.17 7.26
N ASP A 34 -4.45 8.59 6.09
CA ASP A 34 -4.97 9.74 5.37
C ASP A 34 -4.83 9.58 3.87
N ALA A 35 -5.73 10.22 3.12
CA ALA A 35 -5.69 10.26 1.68
C ALA A 35 -6.32 11.54 1.14
N THR A 36 -5.73 12.09 0.09
CA THR A 36 -6.25 13.30 -0.59
C THR A 36 -7.28 12.99 -1.67
N CYS A 37 -7.50 11.70 -1.98
CA CYS A 37 -8.52 11.27 -2.94
C CYS A 37 -9.94 11.50 -2.38
N PRO A 38 -10.95 11.74 -3.26
CA PRO A 38 -12.32 12.04 -2.83
C PRO A 38 -12.99 10.84 -2.15
N ASP A 39 -12.69 9.62 -2.60
CA ASP A 39 -13.37 8.41 -2.12
C ASP A 39 -12.94 8.00 -0.72
N ARG A 40 -11.68 8.28 -0.34
CA ARG A 40 -11.05 7.91 0.95
C ARG A 40 -11.26 6.47 1.41
N LEU A 41 -11.66 5.56 0.51
CA LEU A 41 -11.97 4.16 0.84
C LEU A 41 -10.77 3.41 1.42
N CYS A 42 -9.55 3.73 0.97
CA CYS A 42 -8.32 3.17 1.51
C CYS A 42 -8.09 3.47 3.00
N VAL A 43 -8.56 4.62 3.51
CA VAL A 43 -8.44 5.01 4.93
C VAL A 43 -9.37 4.18 5.82
N HIS A 44 -10.49 3.71 5.26
CA HIS A 44 -11.47 2.89 5.96
C HIS A 44 -11.20 1.39 5.85
N GLN A 45 -10.22 0.97 5.06
CA GLN A 45 -9.82 -0.43 4.98
C GLN A 45 -9.15 -0.89 6.28
N LYS A 46 -9.29 -2.18 6.58
CA LYS A 46 -8.60 -2.79 7.71
C LYS A 46 -7.08 -2.69 7.51
N ARG A 47 -6.35 -2.57 8.61
CA ARG A 47 -4.91 -2.80 8.63
C ARG A 47 -4.56 -4.20 8.13
N ILE A 48 -3.51 -4.28 7.33
CA ILE A 48 -3.01 -5.50 6.70
C ILE A 48 -1.69 -5.93 7.36
N SER A 49 -1.46 -7.23 7.45
CA SER A 49 -0.25 -7.77 8.09
C SER A 49 0.16 -9.15 7.59
N ARG A 50 -0.75 -9.85 6.91
CA ARG A 50 -0.52 -11.16 6.34
C ARG A 50 -0.16 -11.02 4.87
N GLU A 51 0.72 -11.89 4.40
CA GLU A 51 1.07 -11.97 2.99
C GLU A 51 -0.18 -12.07 2.10
N GLY A 52 -0.15 -11.37 0.96
CA GLY A 52 -1.24 -11.32 -0.01
C GLY A 52 -2.39 -10.39 0.39
N GLU A 53 -2.39 -9.82 1.60
CA GLU A 53 -3.30 -8.73 1.93
C GLU A 53 -2.88 -7.45 1.22
N THR A 54 -3.87 -6.73 0.70
CA THR A 54 -3.65 -5.51 -0.08
C THR A 54 -4.58 -4.38 0.36
N ILE A 55 -4.08 -3.14 0.28
CA ILE A 55 -4.89 -1.92 0.30
C ILE A 55 -4.75 -1.22 -1.04
N VAL A 56 -5.88 -0.93 -1.68
CA VAL A 56 -5.92 -0.28 -2.99
C VAL A 56 -6.55 1.11 -2.88
N CYS A 57 -5.90 2.10 -3.47
CA CYS A 57 -6.45 3.43 -3.71
C CYS A 57 -6.61 3.62 -5.22
N LEU A 58 -7.83 3.38 -5.73
CA LEU A 58 -8.12 3.41 -7.17
C LEU A 58 -7.86 4.80 -7.81
N PRO A 59 -8.32 5.93 -7.24
CA PRO A 59 -8.10 7.25 -7.86
C PRO A 59 -6.61 7.61 -7.95
N ALA A 60 -5.85 7.31 -6.88
CA ALA A 60 -4.41 7.56 -6.87
C ALA A 60 -3.62 6.48 -7.62
N ARG A 61 -4.25 5.39 -8.09
CA ARG A 61 -3.60 4.20 -8.68
C ARG A 61 -2.47 3.63 -7.80
N ILE A 62 -2.67 3.63 -6.49
CA ILE A 62 -1.71 3.10 -5.51
C ILE A 62 -2.19 1.73 -5.03
N VAL A 63 -1.26 0.78 -4.98
CA VAL A 63 -1.46 -0.56 -4.41
C VAL A 63 -0.41 -0.77 -3.32
N ILE A 64 -0.85 -1.10 -2.12
CA ILE A 64 -0.02 -1.46 -0.98
C ILE A 64 -0.26 -2.95 -0.74
N GLU A 65 0.79 -3.75 -0.74
CA GLU A 65 0.72 -5.21 -0.61
C GLU A 65 1.71 -5.68 0.45
N ILE A 66 1.29 -6.62 1.30
CA ILE A 66 2.22 -7.36 2.16
C ILE A 66 2.81 -8.50 1.33
N LYS A 67 4.12 -8.42 1.10
CA LYS A 67 4.90 -9.53 0.54
C LYS A 67 5.59 -10.28 1.67
N GLY A 68 5.47 -11.60 1.71
CA GLY A 68 6.32 -12.41 2.56
C GLY A 68 7.72 -12.54 1.96
N THR A 69 8.63 -13.04 2.78
CA THR A 69 10.00 -13.39 2.37
C THR A 69 9.97 -14.71 1.61
N GLU A 70 9.42 -14.71 0.40
CA GLU A 70 9.66 -15.77 -0.58
C GLU A 70 10.59 -15.23 -1.68
N ALA A 71 11.73 -15.90 -1.85
CA ALA A 71 12.63 -15.68 -2.97
C ALA A 71 11.89 -16.08 -4.27
N GLY A 72 11.20 -15.14 -4.92
CA GLY A 72 10.46 -15.48 -6.14
C GLY A 72 9.71 -14.32 -6.76
N THR A 73 10.30 -13.78 -7.83
CA THR A 73 9.59 -13.14 -8.96
C THR A 73 8.94 -11.79 -8.68
N GLY A 74 9.78 -10.75 -8.72
CA GLY A 74 9.36 -9.50 -9.35
C GLY A 74 9.26 -9.73 -10.87
N LEU A 75 8.04 -9.80 -11.40
CA LEU A 75 7.62 -9.23 -12.68
C LEU A 75 6.14 -9.57 -12.91
N TYR A 76 5.25 -8.63 -12.59
CA TYR A 76 3.95 -8.56 -13.24
C TYR A 76 3.81 -7.12 -13.74
N ASP A 77 4.68 -6.75 -14.67
CA ASP A 77 4.39 -5.65 -15.58
C ASP A 77 3.35 -6.17 -16.57
N GLY A 78 2.19 -5.51 -16.62
CA GLY A 78 1.02 -6.00 -17.34
C GLY A 78 1.27 -6.09 -18.84
N ILE A 79 1.53 -7.29 -19.34
CA ILE A 79 1.37 -7.60 -20.77
C ILE A 79 -0.10 -7.99 -21.03
N SER A 80 -0.90 -7.03 -21.50
CA SER A 80 -2.14 -7.33 -22.20
C SER A 80 -1.86 -7.35 -23.71
N ARG A 81 -2.22 -8.47 -24.35
CA ARG A 81 -2.22 -8.69 -25.80
C ARG A 81 -3.45 -8.06 -26.46
#